data_AF-G9YUT9-F1
#
_entry.id   AF-G9YUT9-F1
#
_cell.length_a   1.000
_cell.length_b   1.000
_cell.length_c   1.000
_cell.angle_alpha   90.00
_cell.angle_beta   90.00
_cell.angle_gamma   90.00
#
_symmetry.space_group_name_H-M   'P 1'
#
loop_
_entity.id
_entity.type
_entity.pdbx_description
1 polymer ?
#
loop_
_entity_poly.entity_id
_entity_poly.type
_entity_poly.pdbx_seq_one_letter_code
_entity_poly.pdbx_strand_id
1 'polypeptide(L)' 'MKLPYGYVLAGKEITAHEEKTDAVRGIFKYYLAGASLGKIVNMLFAKGLSFSTGHSE' A
#
# COMPACT_ATOMS: atom_id res chain seq x y z
N MET A 1 16.59 4.09 -9.92
CA MET A 1 16.22 3.65 -8.55
C MET A 1 14.76 3.24 -8.56
N LYS A 2 14.38 2.16 -7.85
CA LYS A 2 12.97 1.77 -7.67
C LYS A 2 12.41 2.55 -6.49
N LEU A 3 11.35 3.33 -6.70
CA LEU A 3 10.66 4.05 -5.62
C LEU A 3 9.88 3.06 -4.74
N PRO A 4 9.83 3.26 -3.41
CA PRO A 4 8.98 2.45 -2.55
C PRO A 4 7.50 2.58 -2.92
N TYR A 5 6.71 1.54 -2.64
CA TYR A 5 5.26 1.59 -2.82
C TYR A 5 4.69 2.75 -2.00
N GLY A 6 3.78 3.53 -2.59
CA GLY A 6 3.28 4.77 -1.98
C GLY A 6 3.90 6.05 -2.50
N TYR A 7 5.02 5.98 -3.23
CA TYR A 7 5.75 7.17 -3.68
C TYR A 7 5.81 7.29 -5.20
N VAL A 8 5.80 8.52 -5.70
CA VAL A 8 5.94 8.88 -7.12
C VAL A 8 6.92 10.04 -7.27
N LEU A 9 7.62 10.09 -8.41
CA LEU A 9 8.49 11.21 -8.74
C LEU A 9 7.65 12.31 -9.41
N ALA A 10 7.46 13.43 -8.73
CA ALA A 10 6.84 14.63 -9.26
C ALA A 10 7.95 15.62 -9.65
N GLY A 11 8.40 15.54 -10.91
CA GLY A 11 9.51 16.35 -11.41
C GLY A 11 10.84 15.94 -10.76
N LYS A 12 11.35 16.76 -9.84
CA LYS A 12 12.60 16.49 -9.09
C LYS A 12 12.36 16.02 -7.65
N GLU A 13 11.12 15.96 -7.20
CA GLU A 13 10.77 15.63 -5.82
C GLU A 13 10.03 14.29 -5.71
N ILE A 14 10.28 13.57 -4.62
CA ILE A 14 9.56 12.35 -4.29
C ILE A 14 8.33 12.75 -3.47
N THR A 15 7.15 12.44 -3.98
CA THR A 15 5.86 12.78 -3.35
C THR A 15 5.07 11.51 -3.03
N ALA A 16 4.26 11.57 -1.98
CA ALA A 16 3.38 10.47 -1.62
C ALA A 16 2.16 10.48 -2.55
N HIS A 17 1.86 9.34 -3.17
CA HIS A 17 0.67 9.15 -3.98
C HIS A 17 -0.51 8.83 -3.07
N GLU A 18 -1.45 9.75 -2.95
CA GLU A 18 -2.54 9.71 -1.96
C GLU A 18 -3.26 8.35 -1.91
N GLU A 19 -3.70 7.82 -3.06
CA GLU A 19 -4.39 6.53 -3.14
C GLU A 19 -3.54 5.34 -2.61
N LYS A 20 -2.23 5.34 -2.91
CA LYS A 20 -1.32 4.29 -2.42
C LYS A 20 -0.99 4.50 -0.95
N THR A 21 -1.05 5.74 -0.48
CA THR A 21 -0.80 6.11 0.91
C THR A 21 -1.97 5.68 1.81
N ASP A 22 -3.20 5.74 1.31
CA ASP A 22 -4.38 5.24 2.01
C ASP A 22 -4.36 3.72 2.17
N ALA A 23 -3.82 3.01 1.17
CA ALA A 23 -3.59 1.59 1.27
C ALA A 23 -2.59 1.25 2.41
N VAL A 24 -1.47 2.00 2.49
CA VAL A 24 -0.49 1.88 3.59
C VAL A 24 -1.11 2.20 4.94
N ARG A 25 -1.89 3.30 5.05
CA ARG A 25 -2.63 3.65 6.28
C ARG A 25 -3.59 2.54 6.70
N GLY A 26 -4.29 1.93 5.75
CA GLY A 26 -5.18 0.79 5.97
C GLY A 26 -4.46 -0.42 6.57
N ILE A 27 -3.29 -0.78 6.01
CA ILE A 27 -2.45 -1.88 6.53
C ILE A 27 -2.12 -1.64 8.00
N PHE A 28 -1.57 -0.47 8.33
CA PHE A 28 -1.20 -0.14 9.71
C PHE A 28 -2.40 -0.10 10.65
N LYS A 29 -3.53 0.46 10.22
CA LYS A 29 -4.76 0.50 11.02
C LYS A 29 -5.22 -0.90 11.42
N TYR A 30 -5.24 -1.85 10.48
CA TYR A 30 -5.68 -3.21 10.77
C TYR A 30 -4.64 -4.02 11.55
N TYR A 31 -3.35 -3.80 11.27
CA TYR A 31 -2.25 -4.41 12.01
C TYR A 31 -2.27 -4.00 13.49
N LEU A 32 -2.41 -2.70 13.76
CA LEU A 32 -2.53 -2.17 15.13
C LEU A 32 -3.79 -2.66 15.85
N ALA A 33 -4.85 -3.01 15.10
CA ALA A 33 -6.05 -3.65 15.65
C ALA A 33 -5.89 -5.16 15.91
N GLY A 34 -4.69 -5.72 15.74
CA GLY A 34 -4.39 -7.13 15.97
C GLY A 34 -4.84 -8.07 14.86
N ALA A 35 -5.15 -7.56 13.65
CA ALA A 35 -5.47 -8.42 12.53
C ALA A 35 -4.22 -9.15 12.01
N SER A 36 -4.36 -10.42 11.65
CA SER A 36 -3.28 -11.16 10.98
C SER A 36 -3.02 -10.60 9.58
N LEU A 37 -1.78 -10.74 9.09
CA LEU A 37 -1.41 -10.22 7.78
C LEU A 37 -2.30 -10.76 6.64
N GLY A 38 -2.66 -12.04 6.68
CA GLY A 38 -3.59 -12.63 5.71
C GLY A 38 -4.99 -12.00 5.74
N LYS A 39 -5.50 -11.67 6.95
CA LYS A 39 -6.78 -10.96 7.10
C LYS A 39 -6.72 -9.54 6.56
N ILE A 40 -5.59 -8.86 6.76
CA ILE A 40 -5.35 -7.50 6.23
C ILE A 40 -5.37 -7.53 4.70
N VAL A 41 -4.64 -8.46 4.08
CA VAL A 41 -4.62 -8.62 2.60
C VAL A 41 -6.04 -8.84 2.07
N ASN A 42 -6.81 -9.75 2.67
CA ASN A 42 -8.20 -10.00 2.26
C ASN A 42 -9.09 -8.76 2.40
N MET A 43 -8.95 -7.99 3.50
CA MET A 43 -9.74 -6.76 3.71
C MET A 43 -9.40 -5.67 2.71
N LEU A 44 -8.11 -5.53 2.35
CA LEU A 44 -7.70 -4.52 1.39
C LEU A 44 -8.12 -4.90 -0.03
N PHE A 45 -8.05 -6.19 -0.39
CA PHE A 45 -8.59 -6.70 -1.67
C PHE A 45 -10.11 -6.45 -1.78
N ALA A 46 -10.86 -6.70 -0.71
CA ALA A 46 -12.30 -6.44 -0.65
C ALA A 46 -12.66 -4.94 -0.81
N LYS A 47 -11.73 -4.03 -0.48
CA LYS A 47 -11.88 -2.58 -0.70
C LYS A 47 -11.56 -2.14 -2.13
N GLY A 48 -11.22 -3.05 -3.02
CA GLY A 48 -10.83 -2.73 -4.41
C GLY A 48 -9.44 -2.13 -4.55
N LEU A 49 -8.63 -2.13 -3.48
CA LEU A 49 -7.25 -1.69 -3.54
C LEU A 49 -6.42 -2.76 -4.24
N SER A 50 -5.98 -2.46 -5.47
CA SER A 50 -5.06 -3.32 -6.20
C SER A 50 -3.63 -3.05 -5.75
N PHE A 51 -2.99 -4.08 -5.21
CA PHE A 51 -1.58 -4.03 -4.86
C PHE A 51 -0.79 -4.70 -5.98
N SER A 52 0.31 -4.09 -6.39
CA SER A 52 1.38 -4.84 -7.04
C SER A 52 1.94 -5.77 -5.97
N THR A 53 1.50 -7.03 -5.97
CA THR A 53 2.25 -8.09 -5.29
C THR A 53 3.64 -8.07 -5.91
N GLY A 54 4.68 -7.92 -5.11
CA GLY A 54 6.06 -7.68 -5.58
C GLY A 54 6.67 -8.79 -6.44
N HIS A 55 5.89 -9.82 -6.82
CA HIS A 55 6.22 -10.76 -7.88
C HIS A 55 5.75 -10.20 -9.23
N SER A 56 6.62 -9.42 -9.85
CA SER A 56 6.74 -9.38 -11.30
C SER A 56 8.01 -10.17 -11.62
N GLU A 57 7.85 -11.40 -12.12
CA GLU A 57 8.89 -12.03 -12.95
C GLU A 57 9.17 -11.17 -14.19
#